data_AF-A7KZR3-F1
#
_entry.id   AF-A7KZR3-F1
#
_cell.length_a   1.000
_cell.length_b   1.000
_cell.length_c   1.000
_cell.angle_alpha   90.00
_cell.angle_beta   90.00
_cell.angle_gamma   90.00
#
_symmetry.space_group_name_H-M   'P 1'
#
loop_
_entity.id
_entity.type
_entity.pdbx_description
1 polymer ?
#
loop_
_entity_poly.entity_id
_entity_poly.type
_entity_poly.pdbx_seq_one_letter_code
_entity_poly.pdbx_strand_id
1 'polypeptide(L)'
;ATQGNMGPAAFWLLLFLLKNPEALAAVRGELEPILSRAEQPISQMTTLPQKVLDSTPVLDSVLSESLRLTAAPFITREVVADLALPMADGREFTLRRGDRLLLFPFLSPQKDPAIYTDPEVFKYNRFLNPDGSEKRDFYKDGKRLKNYSLPWGAGHNQCLGRAYAVSSIKQFVFLVLA
;
A
#
# COMPACT_ATOMS: atom_id res chain seq x y z
N ALA A 1 4.38 3.04 -18.53
CA ALA A 1 4.48 3.50 -17.11
C ALA A 1 3.13 3.48 -16.39
N THR A 2 2.08 4.12 -16.91
CA THR A 2 0.83 4.38 -16.18
C THR A 2 -0.07 3.17 -15.94
N GLN A 3 -0.06 2.17 -16.82
CA GLN A 3 -0.97 1.00 -16.74
C GLN A 3 -0.35 -0.28 -16.18
N GLY A 4 0.99 -0.35 -16.11
CA GLY A 4 1.69 -1.61 -15.81
C GLY A 4 1.51 -2.14 -14.39
N ASN A 5 1.00 -1.32 -13.46
CA ASN A 5 0.92 -1.67 -12.04
C ASN A 5 -0.51 -1.76 -11.50
N MET A 6 -1.47 -1.00 -12.02
CA MET A 6 -2.83 -0.96 -11.46
C MET A 6 -3.58 -2.28 -11.65
N GLY A 7 -3.51 -2.88 -12.84
CA GLY A 7 -4.14 -4.18 -13.11
C GLY A 7 -3.63 -5.28 -12.18
N PRO A 8 -2.30 -5.51 -12.09
CA PRO A 8 -1.74 -6.46 -11.12
C PRO A 8 -2.08 -6.15 -9.67
N ALA A 9 -2.09 -4.88 -9.25
CA ALA A 9 -2.48 -4.51 -7.89
C ALA A 9 -3.94 -4.87 -7.57
N ALA A 10 -4.86 -4.57 -8.49
CA ALA A 10 -6.27 -4.93 -8.37
C ALA A 10 -6.48 -6.46 -8.37
N PHE A 11 -5.74 -7.19 -9.23
CA PHE A 11 -5.76 -8.65 -9.25
C PHE A 11 -5.43 -9.24 -7.88
N TRP A 12 -4.30 -8.85 -7.29
CA TRP A 12 -3.88 -9.37 -5.99
C TRP A 12 -4.86 -8.99 -4.88
N LEU A 13 -5.35 -7.74 -4.89
CA LEU A 13 -6.34 -7.27 -3.94
C LEU A 13 -7.61 -8.16 -3.97
N LEU A 14 -8.20 -8.34 -5.16
CA LEU A 14 -9.41 -9.16 -5.31
C LEU A 14 -9.15 -10.62 -4.95
N LEU A 15 -8.01 -11.19 -5.35
CA LEU A 15 -7.63 -12.55 -4.97
C LEU A 15 -7.53 -12.70 -3.45
N PHE A 16 -6.87 -11.76 -2.75
CA PHE A 16 -6.78 -11.81 -1.29
C PHE A 16 -8.16 -11.71 -0.64
N LEU A 17 -9.05 -10.85 -1.13
CA LEU A 17 -10.43 -10.78 -0.62
C LEU A 17 -11.17 -12.11 -0.83
N LEU A 18 -11.14 -12.67 -2.04
CA LEU A 18 -11.80 -13.95 -2.35
C LEU A 18 -11.27 -15.12 -1.51
N LYS A 19 -10.00 -15.07 -1.10
CA LYS A 19 -9.36 -16.09 -0.27
C LYS A 19 -9.55 -15.85 1.24
N ASN A 20 -10.07 -14.70 1.66
CA ASN A 20 -10.26 -14.33 3.07
C ASN A 20 -11.70 -13.81 3.28
N PRO A 21 -12.67 -14.70 3.59
CA PRO A 21 -14.08 -14.34 3.70
C PRO A 21 -14.37 -13.20 4.68
N GLU A 22 -13.65 -13.14 5.80
CA GLU A 22 -13.75 -12.06 6.79
C GLU A 22 -13.39 -10.70 6.18
N ALA A 23 -12.29 -10.64 5.42
CA ALA A 23 -11.85 -9.43 4.75
C ALA A 23 -12.85 -8.97 3.68
N LEU A 24 -13.36 -9.90 2.87
CA LEU A 24 -14.38 -9.60 1.86
C LEU A 24 -15.68 -9.09 2.50
N ALA A 25 -16.12 -9.72 3.60
CA ALA A 25 -17.29 -9.28 4.35
C ALA A 25 -17.10 -7.88 4.95
N ALA A 26 -15.91 -7.58 5.50
CA ALA A 26 -15.60 -6.27 6.05
C ALA A 26 -15.61 -5.17 4.97
N VAL A 27 -15.03 -5.43 3.79
CA VAL A 27 -15.08 -4.48 2.66
C VAL A 27 -16.51 -4.29 2.16
N ARG A 28 -17.29 -5.37 1.98
CA ARG A 28 -18.70 -5.24 1.58
C ARG A 28 -19.51 -4.45 2.59
N GLY A 29 -19.34 -4.72 3.88
CA GLY A 29 -20.00 -3.98 4.96
C GLY A 29 -19.64 -2.50 4.99
N GLU A 30 -18.42 -2.13 4.61
CA GLU A 30 -18.01 -0.73 4.45
C GLU A 30 -18.66 -0.06 3.24
N LEU A 31 -18.85 -0.79 2.14
CA LEU A 31 -19.40 -0.26 0.88
C LEU A 31 -20.94 -0.25 0.85
N GLU A 32 -21.60 -1.17 1.56
CA GLU A 32 -23.07 -1.33 1.55
C GLU A 32 -23.84 -0.04 1.87
N PRO A 33 -23.50 0.75 2.92
CA PRO A 33 -24.23 1.98 3.23
C PRO A 33 -24.05 3.08 2.19
N ILE A 34 -22.99 2.98 1.38
CA ILE A 34 -22.74 3.91 0.27
C ILE A 34 -23.62 3.51 -0.93
N LEU A 35 -23.76 2.21 -1.17
CA LEU A 35 -24.64 1.63 -2.21
C LEU A 35 -26.12 1.86 -1.90
N SER A 36 -26.56 1.64 -0.67
CA SER A 36 -27.96 1.77 -0.26
C SER A 36 -28.51 3.20 -0.35
N ARG A 37 -27.61 4.20 -0.47
CA ARG A 37 -27.96 5.61 -0.64
C ARG A 37 -27.86 6.08 -2.09
N ALA A 38 -27.41 5.23 -3.00
CA ALA A 38 -27.39 5.55 -4.42
C ALA A 38 -28.82 5.60 -4.95
N GLU A 39 -29.19 6.72 -5.56
CA GLU A 39 -30.53 6.92 -6.15
C GLU A 39 -30.75 6.10 -7.43
N GLN A 40 -29.67 5.59 -8.03
CA GLN A 40 -29.68 4.87 -9.30
C GLN A 40 -29.04 3.48 -9.14
N PRO A 41 -29.53 2.46 -9.89
CA PRO A 41 -28.84 1.20 -10.02
C PRO A 41 -27.40 1.40 -10.51
N ILE A 42 -26.46 0.56 -10.05
CA ILE A 42 -25.03 0.64 -10.43
C ILE A 42 -24.84 0.64 -11.95
N SER A 43 -25.65 -0.13 -12.69
CA SER A 43 -25.64 -0.20 -14.16
C SER A 43 -26.01 1.11 -14.86
N GLN A 44 -26.61 2.06 -14.15
CA GLN A 44 -27.04 3.37 -14.67
C GLN A 44 -26.28 4.52 -14.00
N MET A 45 -25.31 4.21 -13.15
CA MET A 45 -24.58 5.21 -12.36
C MET A 45 -23.56 5.94 -13.25
N THR A 46 -23.78 7.24 -13.45
CA THR A 46 -22.87 8.11 -14.23
C THR A 46 -21.77 8.75 -13.38
N THR A 47 -21.95 8.75 -12.06
CA THR A 47 -21.01 9.32 -11.09
C THR A 47 -20.88 8.41 -9.86
N LEU A 48 -19.65 8.15 -9.44
CA LEU A 48 -19.38 7.41 -8.21
C LEU A 48 -19.57 8.33 -6.99
N PRO A 49 -20.20 7.86 -5.89
CA PRO A 49 -20.27 8.64 -4.67
C PRO A 49 -18.86 8.95 -4.16
N GLN A 50 -18.56 10.23 -3.94
CA GLN A 50 -17.24 10.70 -3.50
C GLN A 50 -16.76 10.00 -2.21
N LYS A 51 -17.70 9.57 -1.35
CA LYS A 51 -17.43 8.78 -0.13
C LYS A 51 -16.72 7.46 -0.40
N VAL A 52 -16.90 6.83 -1.57
CA VAL A 52 -16.16 5.61 -1.97
C VAL A 52 -14.65 5.89 -2.00
N LEU A 53 -14.27 7.12 -2.39
CA LEU A 53 -12.88 7.53 -2.51
C LEU A 53 -12.31 7.99 -1.16
N ASP A 54 -13.10 8.75 -0.40
CA ASP A 54 -12.61 9.54 0.74
C ASP A 54 -12.85 8.88 2.11
N SER A 55 -13.70 7.86 2.21
CA SER A 55 -14.15 7.31 3.50
C SER A 55 -14.27 5.79 3.48
N THR A 56 -13.18 5.12 3.11
CA THR A 56 -13.10 3.66 3.02
C THR A 56 -11.84 3.09 3.72
N PRO A 57 -11.69 3.29 5.05
CA PRO A 57 -10.50 2.86 5.80
C PRO A 57 -10.21 1.35 5.72
N VAL A 58 -11.25 0.49 5.67
CA VAL A 58 -11.06 -0.95 5.51
C VAL A 58 -10.47 -1.26 4.13
N LEU A 59 -11.03 -0.68 3.07
CA LEU A 59 -10.49 -0.83 1.72
C LEU A 59 -9.08 -0.23 1.58
N ASP A 60 -8.79 0.87 2.27
CA ASP A 60 -7.45 1.47 2.33
C ASP A 60 -6.43 0.53 3.00
N SER A 61 -6.83 -0.11 4.09
CA SER A 61 -5.99 -1.11 4.77
C SER A 61 -5.77 -2.35 3.90
N VAL A 62 -6.81 -2.84 3.23
CA VAL A 62 -6.74 -3.95 2.27
C VAL A 62 -5.79 -3.64 1.11
N LEU A 63 -5.90 -2.45 0.52
CA LEU A 63 -5.01 -2.01 -0.55
C LEU A 63 -3.56 -1.90 -0.07
N SER A 64 -3.36 -1.31 1.11
CA SER A 64 -2.03 -1.18 1.73
C SER A 64 -1.40 -2.55 2.01
N GLU A 65 -2.17 -3.51 2.50
CA GLU A 65 -1.72 -4.87 2.76
C GLU A 65 -1.43 -5.66 1.47
N SER A 66 -2.31 -5.56 0.47
CA SER A 66 -2.09 -6.18 -0.84
C SER A 66 -0.80 -5.67 -1.49
N LEU A 67 -0.57 -4.35 -1.47
CA LEU A 67 0.64 -3.74 -2.00
C LEU A 67 1.88 -4.10 -1.17
N ARG A 68 1.78 -4.16 0.17
CA ARG A 68 2.89 -4.60 1.03
C ARG A 68 3.39 -5.99 0.60
N LEU A 69 2.48 -6.89 0.27
CA LEU A 69 2.78 -8.27 -0.08
C LEU A 69 3.31 -8.47 -1.51
N THR A 70 3.08 -7.52 -2.43
CA THR A 70 3.22 -7.77 -3.87
C THR A 70 4.01 -6.71 -4.64
N ALA A 71 4.05 -5.46 -4.16
CA ALA A 71 4.82 -4.40 -4.80
C ALA A 71 6.31 -4.55 -4.45
N ALA A 72 7.12 -4.91 -5.44
CA ALA A 72 8.55 -5.16 -5.28
C ALA A 72 9.44 -4.23 -6.13
N PRO A 73 9.28 -2.89 -6.07
CA PRO A 73 10.15 -1.98 -6.81
C PRO A 73 11.54 -1.91 -6.18
N PHE A 74 12.56 -1.79 -7.03
CA PHE A 74 13.88 -1.36 -6.61
C PHE A 74 13.95 0.16 -6.49
N ILE A 75 14.64 0.65 -5.45
CA ILE A 75 15.06 2.05 -5.36
C ILE A 75 16.56 2.08 -5.60
N THR A 76 16.97 2.49 -6.79
CA THR A 76 18.38 2.51 -7.21
C THR A 76 18.93 3.92 -7.32
N ARG A 77 20.22 4.10 -7.02
CA ARG A 77 21.00 5.32 -7.28
C ARG A 77 22.38 4.94 -7.79
N GLU A 78 22.89 5.69 -8.75
CA GLU A 78 24.30 5.63 -9.14
C GLU A 78 25.09 6.56 -8.22
N VAL A 79 26.21 6.06 -7.68
CA VAL A 79 27.09 6.84 -6.82
C VAL A 79 28.01 7.69 -7.72
N VAL A 80 27.72 8.99 -7.79
CA VAL A 80 28.40 9.91 -8.73
C VAL A 80 29.77 10.40 -8.25
N ALA A 81 30.05 10.27 -6.96
CA ALA A 81 31.31 10.61 -6.31
C ALA A 81 31.48 9.74 -5.06
N ASP A 82 32.73 9.48 -4.67
CA ASP A 82 33.04 8.83 -3.39
C ASP A 82 32.37 9.64 -2.26
N LEU A 83 31.60 8.96 -1.41
CA LEU A 83 30.84 9.62 -0.35
C LEU A 83 30.70 8.73 0.89
N ALA A 84 30.48 9.37 2.03
CA ALA A 84 30.14 8.69 3.26
C ALA A 84 28.62 8.68 3.46
N LEU A 85 28.04 7.50 3.64
CA LEU A 85 26.61 7.28 3.86
C LEU A 85 26.34 7.11 5.36
N PRO A 86 25.70 8.09 6.03
CA PRO A 86 25.36 7.97 7.43
C PRO A 86 24.15 7.05 7.66
N MET A 87 24.22 6.24 8.70
CA MET A 87 23.17 5.33 9.13
C MET A 87 22.43 5.86 10.37
N ALA A 88 21.17 5.46 10.54
CA ALA A 88 20.32 5.92 11.63
C ALA A 88 20.76 5.48 13.05
N ASP A 89 21.72 4.57 13.15
CA ASP A 89 22.33 4.12 14.40
C ASP A 89 23.73 4.70 14.64
N GLY A 90 24.13 5.70 13.86
CA GLY A 90 25.40 6.41 14.01
C GLY A 90 26.58 5.76 13.28
N ARG A 91 26.39 4.59 12.65
CA ARG A 91 27.41 4.03 11.74
C ARG A 91 27.50 4.85 10.46
N GLU A 92 28.61 4.70 9.75
CA GLU A 92 28.86 5.33 8.46
C GLU A 92 29.53 4.32 7.52
N PHE A 93 29.16 4.35 6.24
CA PHE A 93 29.74 3.49 5.20
C PHE A 93 30.23 4.32 4.03
N THR A 94 31.44 4.03 3.53
CA THR A 94 31.95 4.67 2.31
C THR A 94 31.39 3.98 1.08
N LEU A 95 30.80 4.76 0.18
CA LEU A 95 30.40 4.33 -1.16
C LEU A 95 31.37 4.88 -2.19
N ARG A 96 31.74 4.08 -3.20
CA ARG A 96 32.69 4.49 -4.23
C ARG A 96 31.96 5.02 -5.45
N ARG A 97 32.57 6.00 -6.12
CA ARG A 97 32.11 6.48 -7.42
C ARG A 97 32.02 5.31 -8.40
N GLY A 98 30.87 5.22 -9.08
CA GLY A 98 30.56 4.15 -10.02
C GLY A 98 29.85 2.95 -9.40
N ASP A 99 29.75 2.86 -8.07
CA ASP A 99 28.90 1.86 -7.41
C ASP A 99 27.42 2.17 -7.67
N ARG A 100 26.58 1.12 -7.65
CA ARG A 100 25.12 1.24 -7.62
C ARG A 100 24.59 0.94 -6.22
N LEU A 101 23.97 1.93 -5.61
CA LEU A 101 23.23 1.77 -4.36
C LEU A 101 21.82 1.24 -4.67
N LEU A 102 21.43 0.13 -4.05
CA LEU A 102 20.10 -0.47 -4.15
C LEU A 102 19.45 -0.56 -2.78
N LEU A 103 18.25 -0.01 -2.63
CA LEU A 103 17.34 -0.32 -1.54
C LEU A 103 16.20 -1.19 -2.07
N PHE A 104 15.84 -2.21 -1.29
CA PHE A 104 14.74 -3.12 -1.64
C PHE A 104 13.67 -3.14 -0.55
N PRO A 105 12.72 -2.18 -0.57
CA PRO A 105 11.67 -2.06 0.44
C PRO A 105 10.81 -3.31 0.64
N PHE A 106 10.70 -4.15 -0.39
CA PHE A 106 9.98 -5.42 -0.33
C PHE A 106 10.54 -6.34 0.77
N LEU A 107 11.88 -6.43 0.88
CA LEU A 107 12.53 -7.23 1.92
C LEU A 107 12.36 -6.58 3.29
N SER A 108 12.71 -5.29 3.40
CA SER A 108 12.47 -4.47 4.59
C SER A 108 12.16 -3.04 4.16
N PRO A 109 11.04 -2.44 4.60
CA PRO A 109 10.24 -2.89 5.74
C PRO A 109 9.14 -3.92 5.43
N GLN A 110 8.73 -4.08 4.16
CA GLN A 110 7.44 -4.71 3.84
C GLN A 110 7.32 -6.16 4.29
N LYS A 111 8.36 -6.98 4.17
CA LYS A 111 8.38 -8.40 4.59
C LYS A 111 9.18 -8.66 5.86
N ASP A 112 9.54 -7.62 6.60
CA ASP A 112 10.38 -7.77 7.78
C ASP A 112 9.56 -8.30 8.99
N PRO A 113 9.88 -9.49 9.53
CA PRO A 113 9.15 -10.06 10.66
C PRO A 113 9.34 -9.27 11.97
N ALA A 114 10.38 -8.44 12.08
CA ALA A 114 10.57 -7.56 13.24
C ALA A 114 9.63 -6.34 13.23
N ILE A 115 9.04 -6.03 12.06
CA ILE A 115 8.08 -4.93 11.87
C ILE A 115 6.65 -5.45 11.81
N TYR A 116 6.46 -6.55 11.07
CA TYR A 116 5.15 -7.12 10.79
C TYR A 116 5.10 -8.57 11.25
N THR A 117 4.29 -8.87 12.28
CA THR A 117 4.03 -10.25 12.70
C THR A 117 3.37 -11.04 11.58
N ASP A 118 3.93 -12.22 11.26
CA ASP A 118 3.57 -13.06 10.12
C ASP A 118 3.59 -12.25 8.81
N PRO A 119 4.77 -11.79 8.35
CA PRO A 119 4.88 -10.85 7.23
C PRO A 119 4.46 -11.47 5.89
N GLU A 120 4.44 -12.78 5.76
CA GLU A 120 3.95 -13.50 4.58
C GLU A 120 2.43 -13.58 4.50
N VAL A 121 1.72 -13.40 5.63
CA VAL A 121 0.27 -13.54 5.72
C VAL A 121 -0.45 -12.24 5.37
N PHE A 122 -1.51 -12.35 4.58
CA PHE A 122 -2.46 -11.26 4.34
C PHE A 122 -3.34 -11.06 5.57
N LYS A 123 -3.20 -9.89 6.22
CA LYS A 123 -4.07 -9.45 7.32
C LYS A 123 -4.77 -8.16 6.90
N TYR A 124 -6.05 -8.25 6.53
CA TYR A 124 -6.79 -7.14 5.91
C TYR A 124 -6.83 -5.87 6.77
N ASN A 125 -6.76 -6.03 8.08
CA ASN A 125 -6.79 -4.97 9.10
C ASN A 125 -5.39 -4.59 9.62
N ARG A 126 -4.29 -5.00 8.96
CA ARG A 126 -2.92 -4.71 9.43
C ARG A 126 -2.63 -3.21 9.57
N PHE A 127 -3.30 -2.40 8.76
CA PHE A 127 -3.20 -0.94 8.76
C PHE A 127 -4.40 -0.26 9.43
N LEU A 128 -5.13 -0.99 10.30
CA LEU A 128 -6.20 -0.46 11.14
C LEU A 128 -5.84 -0.55 12.61
N ASN A 129 -6.25 0.46 13.37
CA ASN A 129 -6.29 0.42 14.82
C ASN A 129 -7.54 -0.33 15.31
N PRO A 130 -7.61 -0.72 16.60
CA PRO A 130 -8.79 -1.39 17.16
C PRO A 130 -10.09 -0.58 17.04
N ASP A 131 -10.01 0.75 16.97
CA ASP A 131 -11.16 1.65 16.78
C ASP A 131 -11.56 1.85 15.31
N GLY A 132 -10.87 1.18 14.37
CA GLY A 132 -11.11 1.29 12.92
C GLY A 132 -10.41 2.47 12.26
N SER A 133 -9.64 3.29 12.99
CA SER A 133 -8.83 4.37 12.41
C SER A 133 -7.57 3.84 11.71
N GLU A 134 -6.96 4.65 10.84
CA GLU A 134 -5.74 4.26 10.13
C GLU A 134 -4.54 4.10 11.09
N LYS A 135 -3.89 2.94 11.04
CA LYS A 135 -2.67 2.65 11.80
C LYS A 135 -1.43 3.12 11.03
N ARG A 136 -0.59 3.95 11.67
CA ARG A 136 0.63 4.55 11.08
C ARG A 136 1.88 4.41 11.97
N ASP A 137 1.78 3.67 13.05
CA ASP A 137 2.80 3.48 14.07
C ASP A 137 3.34 2.05 13.96
N PHE A 138 4.39 1.92 13.15
CA PHE A 138 5.17 0.71 13.00
C PHE A 138 6.58 0.95 13.53
N TYR A 139 7.21 -0.07 14.08
CA TYR A 139 8.44 0.06 14.84
C TYR A 139 9.47 -0.98 14.41
N LYS A 140 10.75 -0.63 14.51
CA LYS A 140 11.88 -1.56 14.42
C LYS A 140 12.97 -1.08 15.37
N ASP A 141 13.62 -1.99 16.06
CA ASP A 141 14.72 -1.68 16.99
C ASP A 141 14.34 -0.59 18.02
N GLY A 142 13.10 -0.65 18.53
CA GLY A 142 12.55 0.29 19.50
C GLY A 142 12.25 1.70 18.96
N LYS A 143 12.40 1.95 17.65
CA LYS A 143 12.19 3.26 17.02
C LYS A 143 10.99 3.23 16.08
N ARG A 144 10.19 4.31 16.08
CA ARG A 144 9.08 4.47 15.14
C ARG A 144 9.62 4.68 13.73
N LEU A 145 9.10 3.92 12.78
CA LEU A 145 9.47 4.01 11.38
C LEU A 145 8.73 5.16 10.70
N LYS A 146 9.50 6.05 10.05
CA LYS A 146 8.94 7.00 9.09
C LYS A 146 8.46 6.30 7.82
N ASN A 147 9.20 5.30 7.36
CA ASN A 147 8.92 4.55 6.15
C ASN A 147 8.66 3.08 6.52
N TYR A 148 7.38 2.70 6.61
CA TYR A 148 6.97 1.35 7.00
C TYR A 148 6.38 0.53 5.84
N SER A 149 5.93 1.18 4.77
CA SER A 149 5.51 0.55 3.51
C SER A 149 5.81 1.50 2.35
N LEU A 150 6.40 1.00 1.26
CA LEU A 150 6.91 1.84 0.16
C LEU A 150 6.56 1.32 -1.26
N PRO A 151 5.30 0.91 -1.53
CA PRO A 151 4.92 0.41 -2.86
C PRO A 151 5.00 1.51 -3.94
N TRP A 152 5.00 2.79 -3.53
CA TRP A 152 5.02 3.95 -4.40
C TRP A 152 6.41 4.57 -4.58
N GLY A 153 7.47 3.93 -4.06
CA GLY A 153 8.82 4.49 -4.01
C GLY A 153 9.02 5.52 -2.89
N ALA A 154 10.14 6.25 -2.94
CA ALA A 154 10.51 7.25 -1.95
C ALA A 154 11.38 8.37 -2.55
N GLY A 155 11.40 9.52 -1.86
CA GLY A 155 12.19 10.69 -2.26
C GLY A 155 11.77 11.24 -3.61
N HIS A 156 12.73 11.69 -4.41
CA HIS A 156 12.47 12.30 -5.73
C HIS A 156 11.86 11.34 -6.76
N ASN A 157 12.09 10.04 -6.63
CA ASN A 157 11.63 9.03 -7.59
C ASN A 157 10.40 8.29 -7.05
N GLN A 158 9.42 9.03 -6.55
CA GLN A 158 8.13 8.47 -6.09
C GLN A 158 7.08 8.53 -7.21
N CYS A 159 6.07 7.67 -7.12
CA CYS A 159 4.99 7.58 -8.10
C CYS A 159 4.15 8.87 -8.12
N LEU A 160 4.26 9.65 -9.19
CA LEU A 160 3.46 10.87 -9.41
C LEU A 160 1.96 10.57 -9.51
N GLY A 161 1.59 9.37 -9.97
CA GLY A 161 0.20 8.94 -10.16
C GLY A 161 -0.43 8.29 -8.94
N ARG A 162 0.19 8.32 -7.74
CA ARG A 162 -0.30 7.60 -6.56
C ARG A 162 -1.78 7.88 -6.26
N ALA A 163 -2.17 9.15 -6.19
CA ALA A 163 -3.56 9.52 -5.85
C ALA A 163 -4.55 8.98 -6.88
N TYR A 164 -4.25 9.15 -8.16
CA TYR A 164 -5.05 8.60 -9.25
C TYR A 164 -5.14 7.07 -9.19
N ALA A 165 -4.01 6.39 -8.99
CA ALA A 165 -3.97 4.92 -8.93
C ALA A 165 -4.80 4.37 -7.76
N VAL A 166 -4.70 4.95 -6.57
CA VAL A 166 -5.52 4.57 -5.42
C VAL A 166 -7.00 4.76 -5.76
N SER A 167 -7.39 5.92 -6.27
CA SER A 167 -8.78 6.19 -6.65
C SER A 167 -9.29 5.21 -7.71
N SER A 168 -8.52 4.95 -8.77
CA SER A 168 -8.91 4.03 -9.83
C SER A 168 -9.07 2.59 -9.33
N ILE A 169 -8.18 2.12 -8.46
CA ILE A 169 -8.30 0.77 -7.87
C ILE A 169 -9.54 0.70 -6.97
N LYS A 170 -9.79 1.71 -6.12
CA LYS A 170 -11.00 1.74 -5.28
C LYS A 170 -12.28 1.70 -6.11
N GLN A 171 -12.35 2.50 -7.18
CA GLN A 171 -13.51 2.52 -8.08
C GLN A 171 -13.72 1.17 -8.75
N PHE A 172 -12.65 0.54 -9.23
CA PHE A 172 -12.73 -0.78 -9.84
C PHE A 172 -13.23 -1.84 -8.86
N VAL A 173 -12.68 -1.87 -7.64
CA VAL A 173 -13.12 -2.81 -6.60
C VAL A 173 -14.58 -2.56 -6.22
N PHE A 174 -14.98 -1.30 -6.07
CA PHE A 174 -16.37 -0.94 -5.82
C PHE A 174 -17.29 -1.51 -6.90
N LEU A 175 -17.01 -1.26 -8.18
CA LEU A 175 -17.83 -1.75 -9.29
C LEU A 175 -17.90 -3.28 -9.39
N VAL A 176 -16.86 -3.99 -8.95
CA VAL A 176 -16.80 -5.46 -8.94
C VAL A 176 -17.55 -6.07 -7.75
N LEU A 177 -17.56 -5.39 -6.60
CA LEU A 177 -18.15 -5.90 -5.37
C LEU A 177 -19.58 -5.44 -5.11
N ALA A 178 -20.01 -4.39 -5.80
CA ALA A 178 -21.34 -3.82 -5.76
C ALA A 178 -22.41 -4.71 -6.42
#